data_AF-A0A927QMH7-F1
#
_entry.id   AF-A0A927QMH7-F1
#
_cell.length_a   1.000
_cell.length_b   1.000
_cell.length_c   1.000
_cell.angle_alpha   90.00
_cell.angle_beta   90.00
_cell.angle_gamma   90.00
#
_symmetry.space_group_name_H-M   'P 1'
#
loop_
_entity.id
_entity.type
_entity.pdbx_description
1 polymer ?
#
loop_
_entity_poly.entity_id
_entity_poly.type
_entity_poly.pdbx_seq_one_letter_code
_entity_poly.pdbx_strand_id
1 'polypeptide(L)'
;MSRTSPHTSPEGLAPEGELSRRGLLRTAGGLTAALALGAASSVTTTAEAAPAAFTHPGMLHAYGELNRAKVRVAAGDDPWLSGWNRLTANSHSASTWTPNPQATIIRGGTGENYGILYNDIHAAYQNALRWKIAGTTAHGDTAVRILNAWSSTLTTVTGNADRFLAAGIYGYQFANVAELMRGYAGFDLNRFKTMMLNVFYPLNNQFLNNHNDACITNYWANWDLCTMNSILAIGILCDDGAKYDQAVNYFKNGAGNGAIRKAVPFLYDSQGLAQWQESGRDQGHTMMGMGQMGAFCEMAWSQGEDLYGYDNNRFMKAAQYVAKYNLGEDVPFTAYTWGTGQNCAQQTHTVISSSGRGQLRPVWDLLHYHYARRRGLSVPYITRMAESVRPEGGGGDYGPNSGGYDQLGFGTLMYAK
;
A
#
# COMPACT_ATOMS: atom_id res chain seq x y z
N MET A 1 -8.06 -13.73 -70.20
CA MET A 1 -8.83 -14.52 -71.19
C MET A 1 -8.73 -15.97 -70.74
N SER A 2 -9.76 -16.74 -70.42
CA SER A 2 -11.21 -16.63 -70.55
C SER A 2 -11.83 -17.60 -69.53
N ARG A 3 -12.81 -17.13 -68.73
CA ARG A 3 -14.24 -17.54 -68.76
C ARG A 3 -14.55 -18.77 -67.87
N THR A 4 -15.07 -18.57 -66.66
CA THR A 4 -16.50 -18.37 -66.24
C THR A 4 -17.25 -19.67 -65.97
N SER A 5 -17.82 -19.76 -64.75
CA SER A 5 -18.80 -20.73 -64.22
C SER A 5 -20.09 -20.82 -65.06
N PRO A 6 -21.06 -21.69 -64.67
CA PRO A 6 -22.13 -21.16 -63.82
C PRO A 6 -22.68 -22.09 -62.73
N HIS A 7 -23.39 -21.41 -61.83
CA HIS A 7 -24.16 -21.80 -60.65
C HIS A 7 -25.29 -22.81 -60.88
N THR A 8 -25.72 -23.47 -59.79
CA THR A 8 -27.14 -23.55 -59.38
C THR A 8 -27.26 -23.64 -57.85
N SER A 9 -28.09 -22.77 -57.27
CA SER A 9 -28.69 -22.86 -55.93
C SER A 9 -30.22 -22.81 -56.10
N PRO A 10 -30.99 -23.38 -55.16
CA PRO A 10 -31.98 -22.59 -54.41
C PRO A 10 -31.83 -22.84 -52.89
N GLU A 11 -31.95 -21.82 -52.02
CA GLU A 11 -33.16 -21.48 -51.24
C GLU A 11 -33.81 -22.70 -50.54
N GLY A 12 -34.06 -22.76 -49.23
CA GLY A 12 -34.01 -21.80 -48.12
C GLY A 12 -34.69 -22.45 -46.90
N LEU A 13 -34.63 -21.75 -45.76
CA LEU A 13 -35.37 -21.95 -44.50
C LEU A 13 -34.79 -22.94 -43.46
N ALA A 14 -34.13 -22.34 -42.46
CA ALA A 14 -34.04 -22.84 -41.08
C ALA A 14 -35.43 -22.74 -40.39
N PRO A 15 -35.67 -23.41 -39.25
CA PRO A 15 -35.11 -22.94 -37.98
C PRO A 15 -34.65 -24.03 -36.97
N GLU A 16 -33.71 -23.58 -36.12
CA GLU A 16 -33.57 -23.83 -34.67
C GLU A 16 -33.36 -25.25 -34.10
N GLY A 17 -32.35 -25.34 -33.21
CA GLY A 17 -32.30 -26.38 -32.17
C GLY A 17 -30.93 -26.97 -31.84
N GLU A 18 -30.12 -26.22 -31.08
CA GLU A 18 -29.13 -26.65 -30.08
C GLU A 18 -28.12 -27.78 -30.37
N LEU A 19 -26.83 -27.40 -30.45
CA LEU A 19 -25.69 -28.31 -30.38
C LEU A 19 -25.18 -28.48 -28.93
N SER A 20 -25.34 -29.71 -28.44
CA SER A 20 -24.79 -30.25 -27.19
C SER A 20 -23.26 -30.29 -27.18
N ARG A 21 -22.63 -29.76 -26.12
CA ARG A 21 -21.23 -30.00 -25.77
C ARG A 21 -21.13 -31.10 -24.70
N ARG A 22 -20.64 -32.28 -25.11
CA ARG A 22 -19.94 -33.26 -24.27
C ARG A 22 -18.73 -32.56 -23.62
N GLY A 23 -18.30 -32.78 -22.38
CA GLY A 23 -18.74 -33.61 -21.26
C GLY A 23 -17.63 -33.58 -20.17
N LEU A 24 -17.92 -34.20 -19.01
CA LEU A 24 -17.07 -34.44 -17.80
C LEU A 24 -17.20 -33.35 -16.71
N LEU A 25 -17.53 -33.63 -15.44
CA LEU A 25 -17.69 -34.86 -14.66
C LEU A 25 -18.71 -34.61 -13.52
N ARG A 26 -19.53 -35.63 -13.21
CA ARG A 26 -20.51 -35.66 -12.11
C ARG A 26 -19.84 -36.09 -10.79
N THR A 27 -20.22 -35.44 -9.69
CA THR A 27 -20.71 -36.11 -8.47
C THR A 27 -21.62 -35.15 -7.70
N ALA A 28 -22.92 -35.45 -7.71
CA ALA A 28 -23.93 -34.85 -6.83
C ALA A 28 -24.14 -35.79 -5.64
N GLY A 29 -24.36 -35.23 -4.45
CA GLY A 29 -24.78 -35.97 -3.27
C GLY A 29 -25.45 -35.05 -2.26
N GLY A 30 -26.80 -35.10 -2.22
CA GLY A 30 -27.62 -34.85 -1.03
C GLY A 30 -28.00 -33.41 -0.70
N LEU A 31 -29.20 -32.98 -1.12
CA LEU A 31 -29.93 -31.92 -0.42
C LEU A 31 -30.67 -32.53 0.78
N THR A 32 -30.35 -32.06 1.98
CA THR A 32 -31.24 -32.14 3.16
C THR A 32 -31.49 -30.72 3.64
N ALA A 33 -32.76 -30.30 3.61
CA ALA A 33 -33.23 -29.08 4.22
C ALA A 33 -33.32 -29.27 5.74
N ALA A 34 -32.63 -28.42 6.51
CA ALA A 34 -32.86 -28.24 7.93
C ALA A 34 -32.92 -26.75 8.25
N LEU A 35 -34.09 -26.32 8.76
CA LEU A 35 -34.35 -24.97 9.24
C LEU A 35 -33.77 -24.79 10.66
N ALA A 36 -33.09 -23.66 10.82
CA ALA A 36 -32.88 -22.83 12.02
C ALA A 36 -32.26 -23.45 13.29
N LEU A 37 -31.13 -22.87 13.70
CA LEU A 37 -31.03 -22.04 14.92
C LEU A 37 -29.67 -21.33 14.95
N GLY A 38 -29.71 -20.03 15.23
CA GLY A 38 -28.53 -19.20 15.33
C GLY A 38 -27.63 -19.64 16.49
N ALA A 39 -26.40 -19.99 16.15
CA ALA A 39 -25.28 -19.84 17.04
C ALA A 39 -24.38 -18.77 16.40
N ALA A 40 -24.29 -17.60 17.04
CA ALA A 40 -23.25 -16.64 16.72
C ALA A 40 -21.92 -17.29 17.11
N SER A 41 -21.30 -17.99 16.16
CA SER A 41 -19.93 -18.44 16.29
C SER A 41 -19.06 -17.20 16.36
N SER A 42 -18.59 -16.85 17.55
CA SER A 42 -17.48 -15.94 17.73
C SER A 42 -16.28 -16.57 17.05
N VAL A 43 -16.05 -16.21 15.79
CA VAL A 43 -14.81 -16.55 15.08
C VAL A 43 -13.72 -15.77 15.78
N THR A 44 -13.08 -16.41 16.77
CA THR A 44 -11.73 -16.03 17.17
C THR A 44 -10.85 -16.26 15.96
N THR A 45 -10.68 -15.22 15.14
CA THR A 45 -9.71 -15.21 14.05
C THR A 45 -8.32 -15.28 14.69
N THR A 46 -7.81 -16.50 14.86
CA THR A 46 -6.37 -16.69 15.03
C THR A 46 -5.67 -16.01 13.86
N ALA A 47 -4.52 -15.38 14.08
CA ALA A 47 -3.71 -14.93 12.97
C ALA A 47 -3.46 -16.13 12.05
N GLU A 48 -3.83 -16.02 10.77
CA GLU A 48 -3.45 -17.02 9.79
C GLU A 48 -1.93 -16.98 9.70
N ALA A 49 -1.29 -18.16 9.73
CA ALA A 49 0.16 -18.25 9.60
C ALA A 49 0.58 -17.77 8.20
N ALA A 50 1.81 -17.28 8.09
CA ALA A 50 2.39 -16.84 6.82
C ALA A 50 2.14 -17.86 5.70
N PRO A 51 1.94 -17.40 4.46
CA PRO A 51 1.71 -18.30 3.34
C PRO A 51 2.89 -19.27 3.19
N ALA A 52 2.59 -20.52 2.82
CA ALA A 52 3.62 -21.55 2.62
C ALA A 52 4.63 -21.18 1.51
N ALA A 53 4.23 -20.31 0.58
CA ALA A 53 5.10 -19.72 -0.43
C ALA A 53 4.68 -18.27 -0.69
N PHE A 54 5.66 -17.36 -0.76
CA PHE A 54 5.40 -15.96 -1.08
C PHE A 54 5.18 -15.74 -2.58
N THR A 55 4.23 -14.86 -2.89
CA THR A 55 3.97 -14.42 -4.27
C THR A 55 4.94 -13.33 -4.68
N HIS A 56 5.53 -13.45 -5.87
CA HIS A 56 6.45 -12.48 -6.46
C HIS A 56 6.15 -12.19 -7.95
N PRO A 57 5.97 -10.92 -8.36
CA PRO A 57 5.82 -9.73 -7.51
C PRO A 57 4.51 -9.81 -6.70
N GLY A 58 4.58 -9.54 -5.39
CA GLY A 58 3.42 -9.65 -4.50
C GLY A 58 3.42 -8.68 -3.30
N MET A 59 4.00 -7.50 -3.43
CA MET A 59 3.83 -6.42 -2.45
C MET A 59 2.73 -5.46 -2.89
N LEU A 60 3.01 -4.17 -3.09
CA LEU A 60 2.00 -3.19 -3.52
C LEU A 60 1.46 -3.44 -4.92
N HIS A 61 2.23 -4.10 -5.80
CA HIS A 61 1.84 -4.35 -7.19
C HIS A 61 1.98 -5.82 -7.54
N ALA A 62 0.85 -6.51 -7.70
CA ALA A 62 0.85 -7.87 -8.20
C ALA A 62 1.05 -7.91 -9.73
N TYR A 63 1.46 -9.06 -10.27
CA TYR A 63 1.68 -9.24 -11.71
C TYR A 63 0.47 -8.81 -12.56
N GLY A 64 -0.75 -9.16 -12.14
CA GLY A 64 -1.98 -8.80 -12.85
C GLY A 64 -2.25 -7.29 -12.90
N GLU A 65 -1.80 -6.52 -11.90
CA GLU A 65 -1.91 -5.06 -11.88
C GLU A 65 -0.91 -4.41 -12.82
N LEU A 66 0.35 -4.86 -12.79
CA LEU A 66 1.39 -4.40 -13.71
C LEU A 66 1.00 -4.67 -15.17
N ASN A 67 0.49 -5.87 -15.47
CA ASN A 67 0.06 -6.22 -16.82
C ASN A 67 -1.15 -5.38 -17.28
N ARG A 68 -2.10 -5.10 -16.39
CA ARG A 68 -3.24 -4.23 -16.71
C ARG A 68 -2.78 -2.80 -17.02
N ALA A 69 -1.91 -2.22 -16.20
CA ALA A 69 -1.35 -0.90 -16.48
C ALA A 69 -0.63 -0.89 -17.85
N LYS A 70 0.21 -1.90 -18.14
CA LYS A 70 0.87 -2.06 -19.45
C LYS A 70 -0.11 -2.05 -20.62
N VAL A 71 -1.13 -2.92 -20.58
CA VAL A 71 -2.09 -3.07 -21.68
C VAL A 71 -2.92 -1.78 -21.86
N ARG A 72 -3.39 -1.19 -20.76
CA ARG A 72 -4.24 0.00 -20.79
C ARG A 72 -3.49 1.25 -21.22
N VAL A 73 -2.25 1.44 -20.78
CA VAL A 73 -1.39 2.53 -21.26
C VAL A 73 -1.11 2.38 -22.76
N ALA A 74 -0.78 1.17 -23.23
CA ALA A 74 -0.54 0.93 -24.66
C ALA A 74 -1.80 1.16 -25.53
N ALA A 75 -2.98 0.93 -24.98
CA ALA A 75 -4.26 1.21 -25.63
C ALA A 75 -4.65 2.70 -25.60
N GLY A 76 -4.01 3.52 -24.77
CA GLY A 76 -4.38 4.91 -24.56
C GLY A 76 -5.63 5.09 -23.67
N ASP A 77 -5.95 4.10 -22.84
CA ASP A 77 -7.15 4.10 -22.01
C ASP A 77 -6.96 4.95 -20.75
N ASP A 78 -7.92 5.85 -20.48
CA ASP A 78 -8.02 6.51 -19.18
C ASP A 78 -8.70 5.61 -18.12
N PRO A 79 -8.28 5.71 -16.84
CA PRO A 79 -7.39 6.71 -16.29
C PRO A 79 -5.89 6.33 -16.32
N TRP A 80 -5.53 5.17 -16.87
CA TRP A 80 -4.14 4.70 -16.91
C TRP A 80 -3.24 5.63 -17.71
N LEU A 81 -3.70 6.12 -18.86
CA LEU A 81 -2.93 7.07 -19.68
C LEU A 81 -2.64 8.37 -18.92
N SER A 82 -3.63 8.94 -18.22
CA SER A 82 -3.42 10.11 -17.36
C SER A 82 -2.39 9.85 -16.25
N GLY A 83 -2.46 8.70 -15.58
CA GLY A 83 -1.46 8.30 -14.56
C GLY A 83 -0.06 8.10 -15.16
N TRP A 84 0.03 7.54 -16.36
CA TRP A 84 1.30 7.36 -17.09
C TRP A 84 1.92 8.69 -17.51
N ASN A 85 1.11 9.63 -17.98
CA ASN A 85 1.55 10.98 -18.30
C ASN A 85 2.08 11.71 -17.05
N ARG A 86 1.44 11.51 -15.89
CA ARG A 86 1.95 12.04 -14.62
C ARG A 86 3.32 11.44 -14.26
N LEU A 87 3.47 10.13 -14.40
CA LEU A 87 4.75 9.43 -14.16
C LEU A 87 5.87 9.95 -15.06
N THR A 88 5.64 10.01 -16.37
CA THR A 88 6.67 10.38 -17.34
C THR A 88 7.06 11.86 -17.32
N ALA A 89 6.17 12.74 -16.83
CA ALA A 89 6.46 14.14 -16.60
C ALA A 89 7.32 14.40 -15.34
N ASN A 90 7.38 13.45 -14.40
CA ASN A 90 8.12 13.62 -13.16
C ASN A 90 9.62 13.38 -13.37
N SER A 91 10.46 14.29 -12.89
CA SER A 91 11.93 14.26 -13.08
C SER A 91 12.60 13.05 -12.42
N HIS A 92 12.01 12.48 -11.37
CA HIS A 92 12.48 11.24 -10.75
C HIS A 92 12.37 10.03 -11.70
N SER A 93 11.50 10.11 -12.71
CA SER A 93 11.32 9.04 -13.72
C SER A 93 12.36 9.08 -14.85
N ALA A 94 13.32 10.00 -14.80
CA ALA A 94 14.38 10.11 -15.81
C ALA A 94 15.36 8.92 -15.72
N SER A 95 15.66 8.30 -16.86
CA SER A 95 16.67 7.24 -16.95
C SER A 95 18.10 7.76 -16.75
N THR A 96 18.31 9.07 -16.76
CA THR A 96 19.60 9.72 -16.49
C THR A 96 19.85 10.00 -15.01
N TRP A 97 18.93 9.60 -14.12
CA TRP A 97 19.10 9.79 -12.68
C TRP A 97 20.39 9.13 -12.17
N THR A 98 21.18 9.90 -11.40
CA THR A 98 22.42 9.41 -10.79
C THR A 98 22.21 9.25 -9.29
N PRO A 99 22.33 8.03 -8.74
CA PRO A 99 22.16 7.82 -7.30
C PRO A 99 23.25 8.51 -6.49
N ASN A 100 22.92 8.87 -5.26
CA ASN A 100 23.84 9.48 -4.29
C ASN A 100 23.87 8.67 -2.98
N PRO A 101 24.35 7.41 -3.00
CA PRO A 101 24.30 6.54 -1.84
C PRO A 101 25.17 7.06 -0.70
N GLN A 102 24.66 7.00 0.53
CA GLN A 102 25.36 7.42 1.73
C GLN A 102 25.62 6.21 2.63
N ALA A 103 26.79 6.18 3.28
CA ALA A 103 27.09 5.14 4.27
C ALA A 103 26.21 5.26 5.53
N THR A 104 25.86 6.49 5.89
CA THR A 104 25.02 6.83 7.04
C THR A 104 23.89 7.75 6.61
N ILE A 105 22.67 7.37 6.96
CA ILE A 105 21.49 8.21 6.87
C ILE A 105 21.07 8.68 8.25
N ILE A 106 20.92 9.99 8.41
CA ILE A 106 20.50 10.66 9.65
C ILE A 106 19.12 11.27 9.42
N ARG A 107 18.17 10.93 10.29
CA ARG A 107 16.89 11.63 10.40
C ARG A 107 16.68 12.09 11.85
N GLY A 108 16.48 13.39 11.99
CA GLY A 108 16.37 14.12 13.23
C GLY A 108 17.73 14.43 13.87
N GLY A 109 17.85 15.64 14.43
CA GLY A 109 19.08 16.15 15.04
C GLY A 109 20.05 16.80 14.05
N THR A 110 21.31 16.93 14.44
CA THR A 110 22.36 17.58 13.65
C THR A 110 22.80 16.69 12.47
N GLY A 111 22.94 17.29 11.28
CA GLY A 111 23.45 16.59 10.10
C GLY A 111 22.42 15.73 9.36
N GLU A 112 21.13 16.00 9.58
CA GLU A 112 20.02 15.34 8.89
C GLU A 112 20.21 15.35 7.36
N ASN A 113 20.19 14.16 6.73
CA ASN A 113 20.49 13.98 5.29
C ASN A 113 19.57 12.97 4.58
N TYR A 114 18.61 12.37 5.29
CA TYR A 114 17.61 11.41 4.81
C TYR A 114 16.86 11.80 3.53
N GLY A 115 16.83 13.10 3.16
CA GLY A 115 16.30 13.52 1.87
C GLY A 115 17.02 12.93 0.68
N ILE A 116 18.31 12.65 0.81
CA ILE A 116 19.09 11.96 -0.22
C ILE A 116 18.51 10.55 -0.47
N LEU A 117 18.15 9.83 0.60
CA LEU A 117 17.61 8.48 0.50
C LEU A 117 16.22 8.45 -0.14
N TYR A 118 15.28 9.30 0.29
CA TYR A 118 13.93 9.22 -0.26
C TYR A 118 13.87 9.64 -1.73
N ASN A 119 14.69 10.60 -2.17
CA ASN A 119 14.71 10.99 -3.59
C ASN A 119 15.19 9.82 -4.46
N ASP A 120 16.25 9.12 -4.05
CA ASP A 120 16.76 7.96 -4.77
C ASP A 120 15.78 6.78 -4.78
N ILE A 121 15.10 6.49 -3.66
CA ILE A 121 14.08 5.43 -3.60
C ILE A 121 12.94 5.73 -4.58
N HIS A 122 12.47 6.98 -4.61
CA HIS A 122 11.37 7.38 -5.49
C HIS A 122 11.79 7.42 -6.96
N ALA A 123 13.03 7.83 -7.26
CA ALA A 123 13.59 7.71 -8.60
C ALA A 123 13.69 6.24 -9.04
N ALA A 124 14.13 5.35 -8.16
CA ALA A 124 14.19 3.92 -8.45
C ALA A 124 12.80 3.32 -8.67
N TYR A 125 11.82 3.68 -7.85
CA TYR A 125 10.43 3.24 -8.00
C TYR A 125 9.83 3.69 -9.33
N GLN A 126 9.95 4.97 -9.66
CA GLN A 126 9.39 5.53 -10.89
C GLN A 126 10.05 4.93 -12.14
N ASN A 127 11.37 4.74 -12.12
CA ASN A 127 12.08 4.03 -13.18
C ASN A 127 11.67 2.55 -13.26
N ALA A 128 11.45 1.87 -12.13
CA ALA A 128 10.94 0.49 -12.12
C ALA A 128 9.54 0.39 -12.73
N LEU A 129 8.64 1.35 -12.48
CA LEU A 129 7.32 1.41 -13.12
C LEU A 129 7.45 1.63 -14.64
N ARG A 130 8.31 2.56 -15.07
CA ARG A 130 8.58 2.80 -16.50
C ARG A 130 9.09 1.54 -17.20
N TRP A 131 9.96 0.79 -16.55
CA TRP A 131 10.41 -0.52 -17.03
C TRP A 131 9.26 -1.53 -17.11
N LYS A 132 8.51 -1.74 -16.03
CA LYS A 132 7.45 -2.77 -15.97
C LYS A 132 6.31 -2.53 -16.95
N ILE A 133 5.97 -1.26 -17.20
CA ILE A 133 4.83 -0.87 -18.03
C ILE A 133 5.25 -0.76 -19.49
N ALA A 134 6.31 -0.01 -19.81
CA ALA A 134 6.71 0.26 -21.19
C ALA A 134 7.82 -0.65 -21.74
N GLY A 135 8.55 -1.37 -20.87
CA GLY A 135 9.62 -2.28 -21.30
C GLY A 135 10.91 -1.59 -21.75
N THR A 136 11.10 -0.30 -21.43
CA THR A 136 12.30 0.43 -21.81
C THR A 136 13.47 0.11 -20.86
N THR A 137 14.48 -0.61 -21.36
CA THR A 137 15.62 -1.12 -20.57
C THR A 137 16.39 -0.04 -19.82
N ALA A 138 16.58 1.14 -20.42
CA ALA A 138 17.27 2.26 -19.76
C ALA A 138 16.67 2.65 -18.39
N HIS A 139 15.36 2.46 -18.19
CA HIS A 139 14.74 2.69 -16.89
C HIS A 139 14.97 1.52 -15.92
N GLY A 140 14.95 0.28 -16.42
CA GLY A 140 15.29 -0.90 -15.62
C GLY A 140 16.73 -0.83 -15.09
N ASP A 141 17.66 -0.46 -15.97
CA ASP A 141 19.08 -0.27 -15.64
C ASP A 141 19.27 0.81 -14.57
N THR A 142 18.53 1.91 -14.67
CA THR A 142 18.60 3.00 -13.69
C THR A 142 18.03 2.60 -12.34
N ALA A 143 16.88 1.90 -12.30
CA ALA A 143 16.33 1.40 -11.04
C ALA A 143 17.32 0.44 -10.34
N VAL A 144 17.91 -0.51 -11.08
CA VAL A 144 18.88 -1.45 -10.53
C VAL A 144 20.21 -0.78 -10.14
N ARG A 145 20.67 0.22 -10.90
CA ARG A 145 21.84 1.02 -10.52
C ARG A 145 21.65 1.66 -9.15
N ILE A 146 20.48 2.24 -8.88
CA ILE A 146 20.16 2.84 -7.57
C ILE A 146 20.12 1.77 -6.48
N LEU A 147 19.37 0.68 -6.67
CA LEU A 147 19.27 -0.42 -5.71
C LEU A 147 20.64 -1.02 -5.34
N ASN A 148 21.48 -1.28 -6.35
CA ASN A 148 22.82 -1.80 -6.17
C ASN A 148 23.74 -0.81 -5.44
N ALA A 149 23.69 0.48 -5.80
CA ALA A 149 24.56 1.51 -5.21
C ALA A 149 24.29 1.72 -3.71
N TRP A 150 23.03 1.72 -3.30
CA TRP A 150 22.68 1.81 -1.88
C TRP A 150 23.01 0.53 -1.12
N SER A 151 22.68 -0.64 -1.67
CA SER A 151 22.98 -1.92 -0.99
C SER A 151 24.48 -2.22 -0.81
N SER A 152 25.36 -1.61 -1.60
CA SER A 152 26.82 -1.71 -1.38
C SER A 152 27.38 -0.68 -0.42
N THR A 153 26.62 0.36 -0.05
CA THR A 153 27.16 1.55 0.62
C THR A 153 26.52 1.80 1.99
N LEU A 154 25.19 1.71 2.09
CA LEU A 154 24.46 2.04 3.30
C LEU A 154 24.72 0.99 4.38
N THR A 155 25.20 1.46 5.53
CA THR A 155 25.49 0.61 6.69
C THR A 155 24.68 1.00 7.91
N THR A 156 24.23 2.27 8.01
CA THR A 156 23.59 2.78 9.22
C THR A 156 22.46 3.77 8.90
N VAL A 157 21.33 3.60 9.60
CA VAL A 157 20.30 4.64 9.77
C VAL A 157 20.32 5.08 11.23
N THR A 158 20.42 6.38 11.49
CA THR A 158 20.57 6.95 12.84
C THR A 158 19.90 8.31 12.96
N GLY A 159 20.07 8.97 14.11
CA GLY A 159 19.47 10.25 14.48
C GLY A 159 18.74 10.17 15.81
N ASN A 160 17.82 11.11 16.04
CA ASN A 160 16.93 11.07 17.22
C ASN A 160 15.85 9.97 17.04
N ALA A 161 14.68 10.08 17.68
CA ALA A 161 13.56 9.16 17.46
C ALA A 161 13.16 9.01 15.97
N ASP A 162 13.27 10.06 15.17
CA ASP A 162 12.87 10.08 13.75
C ASP A 162 13.65 9.07 12.88
N ARG A 163 14.76 8.50 13.37
CA ARG A 163 15.42 7.34 12.73
C ARG A 163 14.47 6.15 12.53
N PHE A 164 13.46 5.97 13.39
CA PHE A 164 12.45 4.93 13.23
C PHE A 164 11.49 5.24 12.07
N LEU A 165 11.14 6.51 11.87
CA LEU A 165 10.40 6.94 10.68
C LEU A 165 11.21 6.71 9.40
N ALA A 166 12.53 6.98 9.44
CA ALA A 166 13.39 6.67 8.30
C ALA A 166 13.46 5.17 8.01
N ALA A 167 13.67 4.33 9.03
CA ALA A 167 13.74 2.88 8.86
C ALA A 167 12.40 2.26 8.43
N GLY A 168 11.29 2.81 8.91
CA GLY A 168 9.95 2.36 8.58
C GLY A 168 9.55 2.77 7.17
N ILE A 169 9.44 4.09 6.93
CA ILE A 169 8.94 4.65 5.67
C ILE A 169 9.83 4.23 4.51
N TYR A 170 11.14 4.47 4.61
CA TYR A 170 12.03 4.20 3.48
C TYR A 170 12.28 2.70 3.32
N GLY A 171 12.26 1.92 4.40
CA GLY A 171 12.46 0.47 4.31
C GLY A 171 11.37 -0.24 3.51
N TYR A 172 10.08 0.03 3.77
CA TYR A 172 9.01 -0.63 3.00
C TYR A 172 9.00 -0.18 1.54
N GLN A 173 9.26 1.10 1.29
CA GLN A 173 9.31 1.65 -0.06
C GLN A 173 10.45 1.00 -0.85
N PHE A 174 11.63 0.88 -0.23
CA PHE A 174 12.81 0.33 -0.90
C PHE A 174 12.65 -1.16 -1.20
N ALA A 175 12.05 -1.92 -0.28
CA ALA A 175 11.69 -3.32 -0.50
C ALA A 175 10.69 -3.49 -1.66
N ASN A 176 9.70 -2.60 -1.79
CA ASN A 176 8.76 -2.61 -2.92
C ASN A 176 9.46 -2.37 -4.26
N VAL A 177 10.45 -1.47 -4.32
CA VAL A 177 11.24 -1.27 -5.55
C VAL A 177 12.08 -2.50 -5.88
N ALA A 178 12.77 -3.08 -4.89
CA ALA A 178 13.55 -4.30 -5.07
C ALA A 178 12.69 -5.47 -5.56
N GLU A 179 11.47 -5.59 -5.04
CA GLU A 179 10.50 -6.60 -5.45
C GLU A 179 10.08 -6.44 -6.91
N LEU A 180 9.80 -5.21 -7.36
CA LEU A 180 9.55 -4.94 -8.77
C LEU A 180 10.75 -5.36 -9.62
N MET A 181 11.98 -5.10 -9.16
CA MET A 181 13.18 -5.42 -9.94
C MET A 181 13.71 -6.83 -9.74
N ARG A 182 13.01 -7.69 -8.98
CA ARG A 182 13.38 -9.11 -8.80
C ARG A 182 13.57 -9.80 -10.16
N GLY A 183 14.72 -10.44 -10.32
CA GLY A 183 15.09 -11.16 -11.54
C GLY A 183 15.61 -10.30 -12.69
N TYR A 184 15.69 -8.96 -12.53
CA TYR A 184 16.32 -8.10 -13.54
C TYR A 184 17.83 -8.37 -13.60
N ALA A 185 18.38 -8.42 -14.82
CA ALA A 185 19.80 -8.71 -15.04
C ALA A 185 20.70 -7.68 -14.33
N GLY A 186 21.71 -8.16 -13.61
CA GLY A 186 22.64 -7.31 -12.87
C GLY A 186 22.13 -6.79 -11.52
N PHE A 187 20.90 -7.12 -11.09
CA PHE A 187 20.45 -6.79 -9.74
C PHE A 187 21.02 -7.77 -8.71
N ASP A 188 21.81 -7.26 -7.75
CA ASP A 188 22.34 -8.03 -6.63
C ASP A 188 21.29 -8.12 -5.52
N LEU A 189 20.28 -8.95 -5.74
CA LEU A 189 19.16 -9.13 -4.80
C LEU A 189 19.63 -9.64 -3.44
N ASN A 190 20.64 -10.52 -3.39
CA ASN A 190 21.12 -11.09 -2.12
C ASN A 190 21.81 -10.04 -1.24
N ARG A 191 22.65 -9.17 -1.83
CA ARG A 191 23.22 -8.03 -1.10
C ARG A 191 22.12 -7.07 -0.64
N PHE A 192 21.14 -6.81 -1.50
CA PHE A 192 20.03 -5.95 -1.15
C PHE A 192 19.21 -6.51 0.04
N LYS A 193 18.83 -7.79 0.01
CA LYS A 193 18.18 -8.49 1.13
C LYS A 193 19.00 -8.35 2.42
N THR A 194 20.32 -8.51 2.32
CA THR A 194 21.24 -8.35 3.47
C THR A 194 21.18 -6.95 4.06
N MET A 195 21.22 -5.89 3.25
CA MET A 195 21.04 -4.51 3.72
C MET A 195 19.69 -4.33 4.42
N MET A 196 18.60 -4.85 3.85
CA MET A 196 17.27 -4.73 4.45
C MET A 196 17.20 -5.40 5.83
N LEU A 197 17.78 -6.60 5.98
CA LEU A 197 17.81 -7.37 7.22
C LEU A 197 18.73 -6.77 8.29
N ASN A 198 19.84 -6.14 7.90
CA ASN A 198 20.86 -5.67 8.84
C ASN A 198 20.74 -4.18 9.18
N VAL A 199 20.21 -3.36 8.28
CA VAL A 199 20.12 -1.90 8.48
C VAL A 199 18.70 -1.47 8.85
N PHE A 200 17.68 -1.97 8.14
CA PHE A 200 16.30 -1.50 8.33
C PHE A 200 15.56 -2.31 9.38
N TYR A 201 15.52 -3.64 9.27
CA TYR A 201 14.75 -4.51 10.17
C TYR A 201 15.04 -4.27 11.67
N PRO A 202 16.30 -4.13 12.14
CA PRO A 202 16.58 -4.03 13.58
C PRO A 202 15.92 -2.81 14.23
N LEU A 203 15.92 -1.65 13.55
CA LEU A 203 15.25 -0.44 14.05
C LEU A 203 13.73 -0.61 14.11
N ASN A 204 13.13 -1.20 13.07
CA ASN A 204 11.69 -1.46 13.05
C ASN A 204 11.27 -2.43 14.16
N ASN A 205 12.01 -3.51 14.33
CA ASN A 205 11.77 -4.49 15.38
C ASN A 205 11.98 -3.88 16.78
N GLN A 206 13.04 -3.08 16.97
CA GLN A 206 13.27 -2.35 18.22
C GLN A 206 12.10 -1.42 18.55
N PHE A 207 11.58 -0.69 17.55
CA PHE A 207 10.47 0.23 17.76
C PHE A 207 9.19 -0.50 18.23
N LEU A 208 8.80 -1.59 17.56
CA LEU A 208 7.59 -2.32 17.94
C LEU A 208 7.66 -3.00 19.31
N ASN A 209 8.87 -3.32 19.79
CA ASN A 209 9.07 -3.97 21.08
C ASN A 209 9.25 -2.98 22.24
N ASN A 210 9.97 -1.87 22.00
CA ASN A 210 10.43 -1.00 23.08
C ASN A 210 9.85 0.43 23.00
N HIS A 211 9.25 0.81 21.86
CA HIS A 211 8.70 2.16 21.61
C HIS A 211 9.67 3.28 22.02
N ASN A 212 10.95 3.12 21.69
CA ASN A 212 12.03 4.05 22.04
C ASN A 212 12.01 4.45 23.54
N ASP A 213 11.79 3.47 24.41
CA ASP A 213 11.75 3.58 25.87
C ASP A 213 10.68 4.57 26.39
N ALA A 214 9.67 4.86 25.58
CA ALA A 214 8.55 5.72 25.92
C ALA A 214 7.32 4.90 26.31
N CYS A 215 6.33 5.58 26.89
CA CYS A 215 5.00 5.02 27.10
C CYS A 215 4.44 4.45 25.78
N ILE A 216 3.74 3.32 25.83
CA ILE A 216 3.28 2.62 24.62
C ILE A 216 2.38 3.47 23.71
N THR A 217 1.66 4.44 24.27
CA THR A 217 0.79 5.37 23.53
C THR A 217 1.46 6.68 23.14
N ASN A 218 2.75 6.88 23.47
CA ASN A 218 3.47 8.13 23.21
C ASN A 218 3.55 8.45 21.72
N TYR A 219 3.84 7.43 20.91
CA TYR A 219 3.97 7.57 19.47
C TYR A 219 2.63 7.41 18.78
N TRP A 220 2.38 8.25 17.77
CA TRP A 220 1.17 8.22 16.96
C TRP A 220 1.12 7.00 16.03
N ALA A 221 -0.06 6.64 15.55
CA ALA A 221 -0.27 5.46 14.71
C ALA A 221 0.70 5.37 13.52
N ASN A 222 1.04 6.49 12.86
CA ASN A 222 1.97 6.47 11.72
C ASN A 222 3.34 5.86 12.01
N TRP A 223 3.84 5.93 13.25
CA TRP A 223 5.15 5.41 13.63
C TRP A 223 5.16 3.87 13.67
N ASP A 224 4.15 3.29 14.32
CA ASP A 224 3.92 1.85 14.29
C ASP A 224 3.64 1.39 12.85
N LEU A 225 2.79 2.10 12.10
CA LEU A 225 2.40 1.67 10.75
C LEU A 225 3.58 1.63 9.79
N CYS A 226 4.47 2.63 9.79
CA CYS A 226 5.63 2.59 8.90
C CYS A 226 6.62 1.48 9.27
N THR A 227 6.78 1.20 10.55
CA THR A 227 7.69 0.14 11.01
C THR A 227 7.12 -1.25 10.73
N MET A 228 5.81 -1.43 10.92
CA MET A 228 5.07 -2.63 10.51
C MET A 228 5.14 -2.85 8.99
N ASN A 229 4.93 -1.80 8.18
CA ASN A 229 5.06 -1.87 6.72
C ASN A 229 6.44 -2.35 6.30
N SER A 230 7.50 -1.84 6.94
CA SER A 230 8.87 -2.23 6.64
C SER A 230 9.12 -3.69 6.99
N ILE A 231 8.69 -4.15 8.17
CA ILE A 231 8.83 -5.56 8.57
C ILE A 231 8.06 -6.49 7.62
N LEU A 232 6.82 -6.14 7.26
CA LEU A 232 6.01 -6.93 6.32
C LEU A 232 6.69 -7.02 4.95
N ALA A 233 7.12 -5.90 4.40
CA ALA A 233 7.79 -5.84 3.10
C ALA A 233 9.13 -6.59 3.11
N ILE A 234 9.90 -6.53 4.21
CA ILE A 234 11.14 -7.30 4.37
C ILE A 234 10.84 -8.80 4.46
N GLY A 235 9.79 -9.19 5.19
CA GLY A 235 9.31 -10.58 5.27
C GLY A 235 8.99 -11.15 3.89
N ILE A 236 8.19 -10.43 3.10
CA ILE A 236 7.88 -10.82 1.72
C ILE A 236 9.17 -10.85 0.87
N LEU A 237 9.99 -9.79 0.87
CA LEU A 237 11.20 -9.72 0.04
C LEU A 237 12.13 -10.91 0.31
N CYS A 238 12.33 -11.23 1.59
CA CYS A 238 13.30 -12.22 2.05
C CYS A 238 12.75 -13.63 2.15
N ASP A 239 11.49 -13.86 1.78
CA ASP A 239 10.82 -15.16 1.94
C ASP A 239 10.78 -15.61 3.43
N ASP A 240 10.60 -14.66 4.35
CA ASP A 240 10.68 -14.84 5.81
C ASP A 240 9.30 -14.76 6.47
N GLY A 241 8.70 -15.93 6.68
CA GLY A 241 7.39 -16.09 7.32
C GLY A 241 7.32 -15.54 8.74
N ALA A 242 8.40 -15.62 9.53
CA ALA A 242 8.37 -15.15 10.91
C ALA A 242 8.24 -13.62 10.99
N LYS A 243 8.90 -12.89 10.08
CA LYS A 243 8.74 -11.42 9.99
C LYS A 243 7.37 -11.02 9.43
N TYR A 244 6.84 -11.79 8.46
CA TYR A 244 5.48 -11.60 7.98
C TYR A 244 4.46 -11.74 9.13
N ASP A 245 4.55 -12.85 9.87
CA ASP A 245 3.67 -13.14 11.01
C ASP A 245 3.80 -12.11 12.12
N GLN A 246 5.03 -11.65 12.41
CA GLN A 246 5.26 -10.57 13.36
C GLN A 246 4.44 -9.33 13.00
N ALA A 247 4.50 -8.90 11.74
CA ALA A 247 3.81 -7.69 11.30
C ALA A 247 2.28 -7.87 11.31
N VAL A 248 1.77 -8.99 10.78
CA VAL A 248 0.33 -9.28 10.75
C VAL A 248 -0.24 -9.45 12.16
N ASN A 249 0.49 -10.13 13.06
CA ASN A 249 0.09 -10.26 14.45
C ASN A 249 0.08 -8.90 15.16
N TYR A 250 1.06 -8.03 14.89
CA TYR A 250 1.06 -6.69 15.46
C TYR A 250 -0.12 -5.84 14.96
N PHE A 251 -0.51 -5.96 13.70
CA PHE A 251 -1.74 -5.32 13.19
C PHE A 251 -2.98 -5.73 13.98
N LYS A 252 -3.12 -7.03 14.30
CA LYS A 252 -4.29 -7.57 15.00
C LYS A 252 -4.25 -7.31 16.51
N ASN A 253 -3.07 -7.45 17.13
CA ASN A 253 -2.89 -7.61 18.58
C ASN A 253 -1.80 -6.72 19.20
N GLY A 254 -1.20 -5.82 18.42
CA GLY A 254 -0.07 -4.99 18.86
C GLY A 254 -0.36 -4.08 20.06
N ALA A 255 0.69 -3.80 20.81
CA ALA A 255 0.61 -2.98 22.02
C ALA A 255 0.51 -1.47 21.69
N GLY A 256 1.12 -1.00 20.60
CA GLY A 256 1.11 0.41 20.20
C GLY A 256 -0.03 0.81 19.27
N ASN A 257 0.00 2.07 18.82
CA ASN A 257 -1.11 2.73 18.13
C ASN A 257 -1.30 2.27 16.67
N GLY A 258 -0.40 1.45 16.12
CA GLY A 258 -0.57 0.86 14.78
C GLY A 258 -1.49 -0.36 14.72
N ALA A 259 -1.75 -1.01 15.86
CA ALA A 259 -2.73 -2.08 15.92
C ALA A 259 -4.13 -1.55 15.58
N ILE A 260 -4.89 -2.26 14.74
CA ILE A 260 -6.07 -1.72 14.07
C ILE A 260 -7.14 -1.18 15.02
N ARG A 261 -7.34 -1.80 16.19
CA ARG A 261 -8.29 -1.34 17.21
C ARG A 261 -7.83 -0.10 17.98
N LYS A 262 -6.54 0.22 17.94
CA LYS A 262 -5.93 1.42 18.54
C LYS A 262 -5.77 2.53 17.52
N ALA A 263 -5.43 2.20 16.28
CA ALA A 263 -5.41 3.12 15.14
C ALA A 263 -6.80 3.68 14.82
N VAL A 264 -7.85 2.91 15.10
CA VAL A 264 -9.25 3.29 14.93
C VAL A 264 -10.00 3.05 16.24
N PRO A 265 -9.86 3.91 17.25
CA PRO A 265 -10.33 3.62 18.62
C PRO A 265 -11.85 3.68 18.79
N PHE A 266 -12.55 4.50 17.99
CA PHE A 266 -13.99 4.75 18.17
C PHE A 266 -14.77 4.47 16.90
N LEU A 267 -15.86 3.70 17.03
CA LEU A 267 -16.79 3.39 15.95
C LEU A 267 -18.05 4.25 16.08
N TYR A 268 -18.53 4.77 14.95
CA TYR A 268 -19.77 5.52 14.83
C TYR A 268 -20.71 4.76 13.90
N ASP A 269 -21.17 3.58 14.35
CA ASP A 269 -21.86 2.61 13.49
C ASP A 269 -23.13 3.16 12.84
N SER A 270 -23.87 4.06 13.51
CA SER A 270 -25.06 4.71 12.95
C SER A 270 -24.75 5.58 11.71
N GLN A 271 -23.50 5.99 11.53
CA GLN A 271 -23.03 6.78 10.38
C GLN A 271 -22.16 5.96 9.42
N GLY A 272 -21.83 4.71 9.76
CA GLY A 272 -20.86 3.90 9.01
C GLY A 272 -19.43 4.49 9.03
N LEU A 273 -19.08 5.26 10.06
CA LEU A 273 -17.80 5.96 10.18
C LEU A 273 -17.01 5.45 11.40
N ALA A 274 -15.71 5.73 11.44
CA ALA A 274 -14.88 5.47 12.61
C ALA A 274 -13.78 6.53 12.77
N GLN A 275 -13.46 6.93 13.99
CA GLN A 275 -12.45 7.94 14.25
C GLN A 275 -11.05 7.37 14.01
N TRP A 276 -10.22 8.07 13.25
CA TRP A 276 -8.79 7.78 13.16
C TRP A 276 -8.04 8.38 14.35
N GLN A 277 -7.09 7.64 14.90
CA GLN A 277 -6.36 7.99 16.12
C GLN A 277 -5.68 9.37 16.06
N GLU A 278 -5.14 9.75 14.89
CA GLU A 278 -4.44 11.03 14.72
C GLU A 278 -5.35 12.22 14.37
N SER A 279 -6.68 12.03 14.26
CA SER A 279 -7.59 13.10 13.79
C SER A 279 -7.58 14.35 14.66
N GLY A 280 -7.31 14.23 15.96
CA GLY A 280 -7.18 15.39 16.87
C GLY A 280 -5.85 16.14 16.75
N ARG A 281 -4.84 15.57 16.09
CA ARG A 281 -3.50 16.15 15.95
C ARG A 281 -3.46 17.12 14.75
N ASP A 282 -3.54 16.57 13.54
CA ASP A 282 -3.63 17.30 12.28
C ASP A 282 -4.05 16.36 11.14
N GLN A 283 -4.47 16.94 10.02
CA GLN A 283 -4.96 16.16 8.88
C GLN A 283 -3.84 15.59 8.00
N GLY A 284 -2.62 16.12 8.09
CA GLY A 284 -1.49 15.63 7.28
C GLY A 284 -1.08 14.24 7.71
N HIS A 285 -0.95 14.04 9.02
CA HIS A 285 -0.64 12.73 9.58
C HIS A 285 -1.84 11.80 9.59
N THR A 286 -3.05 12.35 9.71
CA THR A 286 -4.27 11.55 9.52
C THR A 286 -4.31 10.92 8.12
N MET A 287 -4.03 11.68 7.06
CA MET A 287 -3.95 11.15 5.70
C MET A 287 -2.71 10.30 5.45
N MET A 288 -1.58 10.60 6.09
CA MET A 288 -0.42 9.71 6.08
C MET A 288 -0.80 8.31 6.60
N GLY A 289 -1.58 8.26 7.68
CA GLY A 289 -2.11 7.02 8.27
C GLY A 289 -2.96 6.22 7.29
N MET A 290 -3.80 6.88 6.49
CA MET A 290 -4.59 6.22 5.44
C MET A 290 -3.69 5.54 4.40
N GLY A 291 -2.64 6.24 3.94
CA GLY A 291 -1.67 5.69 3.00
C GLY A 291 -0.87 4.52 3.58
N GLN A 292 -0.40 4.65 4.82
CA GLN A 292 0.40 3.61 5.48
C GLN A 292 -0.41 2.36 5.80
N MET A 293 -1.62 2.51 6.35
CA MET A 293 -2.52 1.38 6.61
C MET A 293 -3.01 0.74 5.31
N GLY A 294 -3.29 1.54 4.28
CA GLY A 294 -3.60 1.05 2.95
C GLY A 294 -2.46 0.21 2.36
N ALA A 295 -1.23 0.71 2.41
CA ALA A 295 -0.06 -0.04 1.94
C ALA A 295 0.12 -1.37 2.68
N PHE A 296 -0.09 -1.39 4.00
CA PHE A 296 -0.02 -2.60 4.82
C PHE A 296 -1.04 -3.64 4.36
N CYS A 297 -2.30 -3.22 4.24
CA CYS A 297 -3.40 -4.09 3.84
C CYS A 297 -3.22 -4.59 2.39
N GLU A 298 -2.69 -3.77 1.48
CA GLU A 298 -2.46 -4.16 0.09
C GLU A 298 -1.32 -5.17 -0.06
N MET A 299 -0.21 -4.98 0.68
CA MET A 299 0.87 -5.96 0.71
C MET A 299 0.41 -7.31 1.28
N ALA A 300 -0.42 -7.28 2.34
CA ALA A 300 -1.01 -8.50 2.88
C ALA A 300 -2.00 -9.16 1.89
N TRP A 301 -2.84 -8.36 1.24
CA TRP A 301 -3.81 -8.82 0.24
C TRP A 301 -3.11 -9.52 -0.94
N SER A 302 -2.00 -8.98 -1.43
CA SER A 302 -1.19 -9.59 -2.49
C SER A 302 -0.58 -10.93 -2.09
N GLN A 303 -0.55 -11.26 -0.80
CA GLN A 303 -0.14 -12.56 -0.26
C GLN A 303 -1.34 -13.45 0.14
N GLY A 304 -2.57 -13.01 -0.10
CA GLY A 304 -3.80 -13.76 0.18
C GLY A 304 -4.50 -13.46 1.50
N GLU A 305 -3.99 -12.53 2.31
CA GLU A 305 -4.58 -12.17 3.62
C GLU A 305 -5.48 -10.93 3.50
N ASP A 306 -6.78 -11.08 3.83
CA ASP A 306 -7.74 -9.96 3.81
C ASP A 306 -7.71 -9.14 5.11
N LEU A 307 -6.73 -8.24 5.22
CA LEU A 307 -6.67 -7.27 6.33
C LEU A 307 -7.54 -6.03 6.10
N TYR A 308 -7.94 -5.75 4.87
CA TYR A 308 -8.90 -4.68 4.56
C TYR A 308 -10.27 -4.95 5.18
N GLY A 309 -10.72 -6.21 5.11
CA GLY A 309 -11.98 -6.69 5.69
C GLY A 309 -11.97 -6.86 7.21
N TYR A 310 -10.80 -6.81 7.84
CA TYR A 310 -10.64 -7.16 9.25
C TYR A 310 -11.48 -6.27 10.19
N ASP A 311 -12.02 -6.90 11.24
CA ASP A 311 -12.88 -6.28 12.26
C ASP A 311 -14.07 -5.52 11.67
N ASN A 312 -14.76 -6.17 10.72
CA ASN A 312 -15.93 -5.63 9.99
C ASN A 312 -15.61 -4.34 9.23
N ASN A 313 -14.57 -4.40 8.37
CA ASN A 313 -14.07 -3.27 7.58
C ASN A 313 -13.74 -2.04 8.45
N ARG A 314 -13.14 -2.23 9.64
CA ARG A 314 -12.83 -1.11 10.57
C ARG A 314 -12.00 -0.02 9.90
N PHE A 315 -11.02 -0.41 9.08
CA PHE A 315 -10.20 0.54 8.34
C PHE A 315 -11.01 1.31 7.29
N MET A 316 -11.92 0.66 6.57
CA MET A 316 -12.81 1.33 5.60
C MET A 316 -13.63 2.45 6.26
N LYS A 317 -14.22 2.17 7.43
CA LYS A 317 -15.00 3.15 8.19
C LYS A 317 -14.15 4.36 8.59
N ALA A 318 -12.89 4.14 8.95
CA ALA A 318 -11.94 5.21 9.25
C ALA A 318 -11.53 6.00 8.01
N ALA A 319 -11.28 5.34 6.89
CA ALA A 319 -10.96 6.00 5.63
C ALA A 319 -12.13 6.86 5.12
N GLN A 320 -13.37 6.38 5.25
CA GLN A 320 -14.58 7.17 4.96
C GLN A 320 -14.69 8.39 5.87
N TYR A 321 -14.40 8.25 7.16
CA TYR A 321 -14.39 9.35 8.12
C TYR A 321 -13.38 10.43 7.75
N VAL A 322 -12.13 10.03 7.48
CA VAL A 322 -11.05 10.95 7.13
C VAL A 322 -11.34 11.64 5.80
N ALA A 323 -11.82 10.90 4.80
CA ALA A 323 -12.21 11.46 3.51
C ALA A 323 -13.34 12.47 3.66
N LYS A 324 -14.42 12.12 4.40
CA LYS A 324 -15.55 13.02 4.65
C LYS A 324 -15.08 14.34 5.26
N TYR A 325 -14.23 14.26 6.29
CA TYR A 325 -13.73 15.46 6.93
C TYR A 325 -12.86 16.32 6.01
N ASN A 326 -11.97 15.70 5.23
CA ASN A 326 -11.08 16.42 4.30
C ASN A 326 -11.79 16.93 3.04
N LEU A 327 -12.98 16.44 2.73
CA LEU A 327 -13.90 17.03 1.73
C LEU A 327 -14.66 18.26 2.26
N GLY A 328 -14.38 18.70 3.49
CA GLY A 328 -15.01 19.88 4.10
C GLY A 328 -16.29 19.60 4.88
N GLU A 329 -16.71 18.33 5.00
CA GLU A 329 -17.91 17.95 5.76
C GLU A 329 -17.61 17.63 7.23
N ASP A 330 -18.61 17.71 8.10
CA ASP A 330 -18.44 17.43 9.52
C ASP A 330 -18.50 15.95 9.87
N VAL A 331 -17.78 15.60 10.93
CA VAL A 331 -17.69 14.25 11.49
C VAL A 331 -17.77 14.30 13.01
N PRO A 332 -18.34 13.27 13.67
CA PRO A 332 -18.35 13.19 15.13
C PRO A 332 -16.93 13.00 15.68
N PHE A 333 -16.62 13.58 16.85
CA PHE A 333 -15.33 13.37 17.49
C PHE A 333 -15.52 13.00 18.97
N THR A 334 -14.94 11.88 19.37
CA THR A 334 -14.86 11.41 20.75
C THR A 334 -13.50 11.82 21.28
N ALA A 335 -13.48 12.44 22.47
CA ALA A 335 -12.25 12.87 23.10
C ALA A 335 -11.24 11.71 23.15
N TYR A 336 -10.03 11.97 22.69
CA TYR A 336 -8.97 10.99 22.59
C TYR A 336 -7.87 11.31 23.59
N THR A 337 -7.65 10.40 24.54
CA THR A 337 -6.66 10.54 25.61
C THR A 337 -5.50 9.57 25.37
N TRP A 338 -4.26 10.03 25.59
CA TRP A 338 -3.06 9.21 25.48
C TRP A 338 -2.02 9.59 26.55
N GLY A 339 -1.11 8.66 26.85
CA GLY A 339 0.09 8.94 27.65
C GLY A 339 1.26 9.39 26.77
N THR A 340 1.91 10.49 27.16
CA THR A 340 3.10 11.06 26.49
C THR A 340 4.38 10.89 27.32
N GLY A 341 5.53 10.89 26.63
CA GLY A 341 6.86 10.72 27.19
C GLY A 341 7.07 9.35 27.84
N GLN A 342 8.10 9.27 28.69
CA GLN A 342 8.44 8.05 29.43
C GLN A 342 7.54 7.82 30.65
N ASN A 343 7.02 8.92 31.25
CA ASN A 343 6.21 8.87 32.46
C ASN A 343 4.71 8.66 32.20
N CYS A 344 4.30 8.41 30.94
CA CYS A 344 2.90 8.25 30.54
C CYS A 344 1.99 9.41 30.99
N ALA A 345 2.48 10.66 30.96
CA ALA A 345 1.69 11.82 31.36
C ALA A 345 0.47 11.95 30.44
N GLN A 346 -0.73 12.09 31.01
CA GLN A 346 -1.95 12.08 30.20
C GLN A 346 -2.10 13.40 29.43
N GLN A 347 -2.50 13.28 28.17
CA GLN A 347 -2.87 14.37 27.26
C GLN A 347 -4.20 14.02 26.61
N THR A 348 -4.96 15.01 26.15
CA THR A 348 -6.27 14.77 25.54
C THR A 348 -6.56 15.76 24.42
N HIS A 349 -7.02 15.24 23.29
CA HIS A 349 -7.66 16.01 22.25
C HIS A 349 -9.17 15.94 22.46
N THR A 350 -9.83 17.09 22.57
CA THR A 350 -11.28 17.17 22.76
C THR A 350 -12.04 17.48 21.47
N VAL A 351 -11.32 17.88 20.42
CA VAL A 351 -11.88 18.23 19.11
C VAL A 351 -11.01 17.65 17.99
N ILE A 352 -11.62 17.43 16.83
CA ILE A 352 -10.89 17.15 15.59
C ILE A 352 -10.10 18.39 15.16
N SER A 353 -8.85 18.20 14.71
CA SER A 353 -8.00 19.31 14.26
C SER A 353 -8.34 19.72 12.84
N SER A 354 -8.50 21.02 12.59
CA SER A 354 -8.64 21.59 11.24
C SER A 354 -7.29 21.86 10.55
N SER A 355 -6.17 21.67 11.27
CA SER A 355 -4.83 21.90 10.73
C SER A 355 -4.56 21.00 9.52
N GLY A 356 -4.27 21.63 8.38
CA GLY A 356 -4.00 20.94 7.12
C GLY A 356 -5.22 20.26 6.48
N ARG A 357 -6.46 20.61 6.87
CA ARG A 357 -7.68 20.04 6.30
C ARG A 357 -7.76 20.28 4.80
N GLY A 358 -8.05 19.23 4.04
CA GLY A 358 -8.20 19.28 2.58
C GLY A 358 -6.89 19.25 1.79
N GLN A 359 -5.74 19.03 2.44
CA GLN A 359 -4.49 18.80 1.70
C GLN A 359 -4.58 17.52 0.84
N LEU A 360 -3.87 17.52 -0.29
CA LEU A 360 -3.87 16.41 -1.24
C LEU A 360 -2.68 15.50 -0.98
N ARG A 361 -2.91 14.17 -0.99
CA ARG A 361 -1.89 13.12 -0.89
C ARG A 361 -2.25 11.94 -1.79
N PRO A 362 -1.28 11.21 -2.36
CA PRO A 362 -1.52 10.11 -3.30
C PRO A 362 -1.83 8.79 -2.55
N VAL A 363 -2.97 8.75 -1.86
CA VAL A 363 -3.34 7.62 -0.99
C VAL A 363 -4.74 7.08 -1.27
N TRP A 364 -5.53 7.79 -2.08
CA TRP A 364 -6.97 7.58 -2.16
C TRP A 364 -7.34 6.60 -3.26
N ASP A 365 -6.57 6.52 -4.35
CA ASP A 365 -6.84 5.54 -5.40
C ASP A 365 -6.66 4.10 -4.92
N LEU A 366 -5.65 3.84 -4.09
CA LEU A 366 -5.47 2.53 -3.46
C LEU A 366 -6.75 2.11 -2.73
N LEU A 367 -7.28 2.99 -1.88
CA LEU A 367 -8.45 2.71 -1.07
C LEU A 367 -9.73 2.62 -1.90
N HIS A 368 -9.91 3.54 -2.87
CA HIS A 368 -11.07 3.54 -3.75
C HIS A 368 -11.12 2.26 -4.58
N TYR A 369 -10.05 1.93 -5.31
CA TYR A 369 -10.06 0.77 -6.18
C TYR A 369 -10.12 -0.55 -5.41
N HIS A 370 -9.60 -0.59 -4.18
CA HIS A 370 -9.83 -1.74 -3.30
C HIS A 370 -11.32 -1.86 -2.91
N TYR A 371 -11.86 -0.88 -2.18
CA TYR A 371 -13.20 -1.02 -1.60
C TYR A 371 -14.32 -0.92 -2.63
N ALA A 372 -14.30 0.09 -3.51
CA ALA A 372 -15.38 0.31 -4.48
C ALA A 372 -15.34 -0.68 -5.62
N ARG A 373 -14.15 -1.01 -6.14
CA ARG A 373 -14.00 -1.75 -7.40
C ARG A 373 -13.65 -3.22 -7.19
N ARG A 374 -12.67 -3.54 -6.34
CA ARG A 374 -12.31 -4.95 -6.03
C ARG A 374 -13.38 -5.60 -5.14
N ARG A 375 -13.94 -4.85 -4.19
CA ARG A 375 -14.89 -5.39 -3.18
C ARG A 375 -16.36 -5.03 -3.43
N GLY A 376 -16.66 -4.08 -4.32
CA GLY A 376 -18.03 -3.68 -4.65
C GLY A 376 -18.77 -2.96 -3.51
N LEU A 377 -18.04 -2.37 -2.56
CA LEU A 377 -18.62 -1.69 -1.39
C LEU A 377 -18.92 -0.23 -1.69
N SER A 378 -19.97 0.31 -1.06
CA SER A 378 -20.29 1.73 -1.16
C SER A 378 -19.34 2.55 -0.28
N VAL A 379 -18.46 3.32 -0.91
CA VAL A 379 -17.48 4.21 -0.26
C VAL A 379 -17.52 5.63 -0.87
N PRO A 380 -18.63 6.37 -0.73
CA PRO A 380 -18.83 7.65 -1.42
C PRO A 380 -17.78 8.72 -1.10
N TYR A 381 -17.30 8.79 0.13
CA TYR A 381 -16.33 9.82 0.54
C TYR A 381 -14.92 9.50 0.04
N ILE A 382 -14.49 8.24 0.16
CA ILE A 382 -13.22 7.78 -0.43
C ILE A 382 -13.26 7.99 -1.95
N THR A 383 -14.38 7.72 -2.61
CA THR A 383 -14.53 7.91 -4.06
C THR A 383 -14.40 9.37 -4.46
N ARG A 384 -15.15 10.28 -3.81
CA ARG A 384 -15.06 11.72 -4.07
C ARG A 384 -13.67 12.28 -3.79
N MET A 385 -12.99 11.78 -2.75
CA MET A 385 -11.62 12.18 -2.42
C MET A 385 -10.60 11.64 -3.43
N ALA A 386 -10.77 10.42 -3.92
CA ALA A 386 -9.92 9.90 -5.00
C ALA A 386 -10.11 10.72 -6.29
N GLU A 387 -11.35 11.06 -6.65
CA GLU A 387 -11.67 11.90 -7.81
C GLU A 387 -11.08 13.31 -7.72
N SER A 388 -11.00 13.91 -6.52
CA SER A 388 -10.41 15.26 -6.35
C SER A 388 -8.88 15.30 -6.42
N VAL A 389 -8.22 14.15 -6.26
CA VAL A 389 -6.74 14.05 -6.26
C VAL A 389 -6.21 13.55 -7.61
N ARG A 390 -7.01 12.81 -8.36
CA ARG A 390 -6.61 12.21 -9.65
C ARG A 390 -6.16 13.26 -10.70
N PRO A 391 -5.19 12.91 -11.56
CA PRO A 391 -4.35 11.71 -11.48
C PRO A 391 -3.30 11.82 -10.36
N GLU A 392 -3.22 10.79 -9.50
CA GLU A 392 -2.25 10.70 -8.41
C GLU A 392 -0.81 10.57 -8.98
N GLY A 393 0.07 11.47 -8.54
CA GLY A 393 1.51 11.39 -8.75
C GLY A 393 2.22 10.65 -7.62
N GLY A 394 3.51 10.90 -7.42
CA GLY A 394 4.31 10.32 -6.34
C GLY A 394 5.35 11.28 -5.79
N GLY A 395 6.49 10.77 -5.31
CA GLY A 395 7.60 11.63 -4.87
C GLY A 395 7.97 12.68 -5.90
N GLY A 396 8.08 13.93 -5.47
CA GLY A 396 8.28 15.11 -6.32
C GLY A 396 6.99 15.84 -6.72
N ASP A 397 5.81 15.26 -6.53
CA ASP A 397 4.52 15.89 -6.88
C ASP A 397 3.82 16.59 -5.69
N TYR A 398 4.17 16.26 -4.45
CA TYR A 398 3.47 16.69 -3.23
C TYR A 398 4.37 17.51 -2.28
N GLY A 399 5.27 18.30 -2.88
CA GLY A 399 6.23 19.16 -2.17
C GLY A 399 7.60 18.51 -1.96
N PRO A 400 8.63 19.32 -1.64
CA PRO A 400 10.01 18.85 -1.55
C PRO A 400 10.34 18.19 -0.20
N ASN A 401 9.47 18.34 0.80
CA ASN A 401 9.70 17.86 2.15
C ASN A 401 9.26 16.40 2.29
N SER A 402 9.71 15.75 3.36
CA SER A 402 9.44 14.34 3.65
C SER A 402 7.98 13.92 3.53
N GLY A 403 7.03 14.80 3.87
CA GLY A 403 5.59 14.54 3.73
C GLY A 403 5.15 14.16 2.31
N GLY A 404 5.80 14.71 1.27
CA GLY A 404 5.55 14.37 -0.13
C GLY A 404 6.15 13.04 -0.57
N TYR A 405 6.92 12.39 0.32
CA TYR A 405 7.62 11.12 0.08
C TYR A 405 7.21 10.02 1.07
N ASP A 406 6.22 10.27 1.94
CA ASP A 406 5.68 9.27 2.87
C ASP A 406 5.02 8.07 2.15
N GLN A 407 4.59 8.26 0.90
CA GLN A 407 3.95 7.26 0.05
C GLN A 407 4.55 7.24 -1.35
N LEU A 408 4.67 6.05 -1.95
CA LEU A 408 5.19 5.89 -3.32
C LEU A 408 4.28 6.51 -4.40
N GLY A 409 2.96 6.52 -4.15
CA GLY A 409 1.96 7.12 -5.04
C GLY A 409 1.74 6.37 -6.36
N PHE A 410 1.31 7.11 -7.38
CA PHE A 410 0.88 6.63 -8.70
C PHE A 410 -0.31 5.66 -8.65
N GLY A 411 -1.25 5.90 -7.72
CA GLY A 411 -2.39 5.02 -7.53
C GLY A 411 -3.34 4.97 -8.72
N THR A 412 -3.51 6.08 -9.44
CA THR A 412 -4.33 6.15 -10.66
C THR A 412 -3.80 5.21 -11.74
N LEU A 413 -2.48 5.12 -11.87
CA LEU A 413 -1.82 4.25 -12.84
C LEU A 413 -1.89 2.76 -12.42
N MET A 414 -1.71 2.49 -11.13
CA MET A 414 -1.45 1.12 -10.67
C MET A 414 -2.69 0.38 -10.15
N TYR A 415 -3.62 1.08 -9.51
CA TYR A 415 -4.75 0.43 -8.84
C TYR A 415 -6.04 0.42 -9.65
N ALA A 416 -6.10 1.20 -10.75
CA ALA A 416 -7.29 1.27 -11.60
C ALA A 416 -7.74 -0.10 -12.12
N LYS A 417 -9.06 -0.31 -12.14
CA LYS A 417 -9.72 -1.60 -12.37
C LYS A 417 -11.05 -1.48 -13.10
#